data_AF-A0A7S3FEC9-F1
#
_entry.id   AF-A0A7S3FEC9-F1
#
_cell.length_a   1.000
_cell.length_b   1.000
_cell.length_c   1.000
_cell.angle_alpha   90.00
_cell.angle_beta   90.00
_cell.angle_gamma   90.00
#
_symmetry.space_group_name_H-M   'P 1'
#
loop_
_entity.id
_entity.type
_entity.pdbx_description
1 polymer ?
#
loop_
_entity_poly.entity_id
_entity_poly.type
_entity_poly.pdbx_seq_one_letter_code
_entity_poly.pdbx_strand_id
1 'polypeptide(L)'
;PQKQPGTRADGGAERRAQPQERSKRRVQACLARAQMKRFFSPVRSQGGKADKRARRAQFVTCPACGKAVPDSAINVHLDSQDCLARAVRGVKEKDAAASPSAEQDTARRERPLADGHDTQLSPPMAQAGATAAPASPGAPDALAQLMRSSALRSDLGAAVKHPELPGHYLVHDFVSEAEQRDILAALDASKAPAWHEHDFNGPAFRQAWGVQPDLKARVIRPARYPMPDFLRVCLDRFAEVLPSVLGRFKPSEANALDYHRWRGHRLDAHFDDRHLNGDVLATLSLAGTAVMTYCKAHDRQRVPGQESVRVELPPRTLAVQTGLVRYGYTHAIANADLLSDRRVSITFRETGPKAKRVEL
;
A
#
# COMPACT_ATOMS: atom_id res chain seq x y z
N PRO A 1 69.44 -22.54 -55.04
CA PRO A 1 69.43 -21.05 -55.01
C PRO A 1 68.04 -20.52 -54.62
N GLN A 2 67.76 -19.77 -53.55
CA GLN A 2 68.50 -19.09 -52.47
C GLN A 2 67.48 -18.92 -51.32
N LYS A 3 67.81 -19.36 -50.09
CA LYS A 3 67.90 -18.58 -48.83
C LYS A 3 67.13 -17.23 -48.73
N GLN A 4 66.31 -17.16 -47.67
CA GLN A 4 65.88 -16.06 -46.76
C GLN A 4 66.54 -14.66 -46.89
N PRO A 5 65.89 -13.52 -46.51
CA PRO A 5 65.43 -13.14 -45.15
C PRO A 5 64.07 -12.37 -45.13
N GLY A 6 63.35 -12.06 -44.05
CA GLY A 6 63.68 -11.77 -42.65
C GLY A 6 63.42 -10.29 -42.36
N THR A 7 62.25 -9.91 -41.82
CA THR A 7 62.04 -8.60 -41.17
C THR A 7 61.12 -8.71 -39.95
N ARG A 8 61.54 -7.98 -38.92
CA ARG A 8 61.07 -7.90 -37.53
C ARG A 8 59.80 -7.05 -37.35
N ALA A 9 59.14 -7.36 -36.24
CA ALA A 9 58.63 -6.47 -35.19
C ALA A 9 57.26 -5.78 -35.30
N ASP A 10 56.56 -5.97 -34.18
CA ASP A 10 55.73 -5.03 -33.41
C ASP A 10 54.27 -4.74 -33.78
N GLY A 11 53.43 -4.88 -32.76
CA GLY A 11 52.43 -3.85 -32.48
C GLY A 11 51.05 -4.33 -32.07
N GLY A 12 50.92 -5.01 -30.94
CA GLY A 12 49.65 -5.04 -30.22
C GLY A 12 49.29 -3.63 -29.74
N ALA A 13 48.34 -2.98 -30.41
CA ALA A 13 47.83 -1.69 -29.99
C ALA A 13 46.72 -1.87 -28.93
N GLU A 14 47.13 -1.96 -27.67
CA GLU A 14 46.26 -1.62 -26.54
C GLU A 14 45.80 -0.16 -26.68
N ARG A 15 44.49 0.07 -26.77
CA ARG A 15 43.92 1.42 -26.72
C ARG A 15 44.14 1.99 -25.32
N ARG A 16 45.15 2.86 -25.18
CA ARG A 16 45.33 3.76 -24.04
C ARG A 16 44.12 4.69 -23.91
N ALA A 17 43.35 4.51 -22.85
CA ALA A 17 42.37 5.50 -22.41
C ALA A 17 43.09 6.80 -21.97
N GLN A 18 42.51 7.94 -22.35
CA GLN A 18 43.07 9.27 -22.13
C GLN A 18 43.15 9.65 -20.64
N PRO A 19 44.08 10.54 -20.24
CA PRO A 19 44.39 10.85 -18.83
C PRO A 19 43.23 11.42 -17.99
N GLN A 20 42.19 11.96 -18.62
CA GLN A 20 41.05 12.58 -17.91
C GLN A 20 40.03 11.56 -17.37
N GLU A 21 39.91 10.35 -17.94
CA GLU A 21 38.98 9.31 -17.46
C GLU A 21 39.50 8.54 -16.25
N ARG A 22 40.82 8.42 -16.09
CA ARG A 22 41.43 7.79 -14.89
C ARG A 22 41.26 8.64 -13.63
N SER A 23 41.15 9.96 -13.76
CA SER A 23 40.95 10.88 -12.62
C SER A 23 39.53 10.74 -12.03
N LYS A 24 38.49 10.66 -12.88
CA LYS A 24 37.09 10.54 -12.44
C LYS A 24 36.81 9.21 -11.73
N ARG A 25 37.38 8.09 -12.21
CA ARG A 25 37.25 6.77 -11.55
C ARG A 25 37.93 6.72 -10.17
N ARG A 26 39.01 7.48 -9.95
CA ARG A 26 39.70 7.56 -8.65
C ARG A 26 38.90 8.37 -7.61
N VAL A 27 38.21 9.43 -8.02
CA VAL A 27 37.36 10.23 -7.13
C VAL A 27 36.09 9.47 -6.73
N GLN A 28 35.48 8.72 -7.66
CA GLN A 28 34.31 7.88 -7.37
C GLN A 28 34.63 6.68 -6.46
N ALA A 29 35.82 6.08 -6.59
CA ALA A 29 36.29 5.02 -5.69
C ALA A 29 36.65 5.53 -4.28
N CYS A 30 37.05 6.80 -4.15
CA CYS A 30 37.36 7.41 -2.85
C CYS A 30 36.08 7.77 -2.06
N LEU A 31 35.01 8.19 -2.75
CA LEU A 31 33.70 8.45 -2.14
C LEU A 31 32.97 7.16 -1.70
N ALA A 32 33.11 6.06 -2.46
CA ALA A 32 32.56 4.76 -2.10
C ALA A 32 33.27 4.11 -0.88
N ARG A 33 34.56 4.40 -0.65
CA ARG A 33 35.29 3.99 0.56
C ARG A 33 35.04 4.89 1.77
N ALA A 34 34.66 6.15 1.57
CA ALA A 34 34.34 7.08 2.66
C ALA A 34 32.93 6.84 3.27
N GLN A 35 31.99 6.26 2.51
CA GLN A 35 30.66 5.90 3.03
C GLN A 35 30.63 4.55 3.78
N MET A 36 31.60 3.65 3.57
CA MET A 36 31.70 2.38 4.33
C MET A 36 32.49 2.46 5.64
N LYS A 37 33.21 3.56 5.91
CA LYS A 37 33.98 3.73 7.17
C LYS A 37 33.30 4.57 8.25
N ARG A 38 32.07 5.04 8.03
CA ARG A 38 31.28 5.78 9.04
C ARG A 38 30.32 4.91 9.88
N PHE A 39 30.29 3.59 9.64
CA PHE A 39 29.41 2.67 10.37
C PHE A 39 30.11 1.71 11.35
N PHE A 40 31.43 1.77 11.49
CA PHE A 40 32.14 0.99 12.51
C PHE A 40 33.34 1.76 13.06
N SER A 41 33.13 2.50 14.14
CA SER A 41 34.18 2.81 15.12
C SER A 41 33.95 1.94 16.34
N PRO A 42 34.94 1.16 16.82
CA PRO A 42 34.86 0.55 18.13
C PRO A 42 35.01 1.66 19.17
N VAL A 43 33.92 2.02 19.84
CA VAL A 43 33.97 2.89 21.01
C VAL A 43 34.75 2.13 22.09
N ARG A 44 35.97 2.58 22.35
CA ARG A 44 36.78 2.15 23.50
C ARG A 44 36.04 2.60 24.75
N SER A 45 35.45 1.65 25.49
CA SER A 45 34.73 1.92 26.73
C SER A 45 35.71 2.39 27.80
N GLN A 46 35.77 3.69 28.05
CA GLN A 46 36.23 4.19 29.33
C GLN A 46 35.09 4.02 30.34
N GLY A 47 35.39 3.34 31.45
CA GLY A 47 34.45 3.02 32.50
C GLY A 47 33.93 4.28 33.19
N GLY A 48 32.65 4.58 32.97
CA GLY A 48 31.84 5.39 33.86
C GLY A 48 30.81 4.48 34.51
N LYS A 49 30.85 4.36 35.84
CA LYS A 49 29.79 3.69 36.62
C LYS A 49 28.50 4.49 36.45
N ALA A 50 27.64 4.05 35.53
CA ALA A 50 26.31 4.60 35.35
C ALA A 50 25.26 3.62 35.89
N ASP A 51 24.38 4.18 36.70
CA ASP A 51 23.36 3.57 37.52
C ASP A 51 22.46 2.60 36.75
N LYS A 52 22.49 1.31 37.12
CA LYS A 52 21.70 0.24 36.47
C LYS A 52 20.26 0.27 36.98
N ARG A 53 19.46 1.24 36.54
CA ARG A 53 18.01 1.04 36.49
C ARG A 53 17.69 0.14 35.30
N ALA A 54 17.41 -1.13 35.59
CA ALA A 54 17.00 -2.12 34.60
C ALA A 54 15.75 -1.65 33.84
N ARG A 55 15.93 -1.12 32.63
CA ARG A 55 14.82 -0.92 31.69
C ARG A 55 14.34 -2.31 31.26
N ARG A 56 13.21 -2.77 31.80
CA ARG A 56 12.53 -4.00 31.35
C ARG A 56 12.41 -3.93 29.82
N ALA A 57 12.95 -4.93 29.13
CA ALA A 57 12.77 -5.06 27.69
C ALA A 57 11.26 -5.22 27.41
N GLN A 58 10.68 -4.27 26.67
CA GLN A 58 9.30 -4.37 26.22
C GLN A 58 9.24 -5.37 25.07
N PHE A 59 8.36 -6.36 25.18
CA PHE A 59 8.11 -7.36 24.15
C PHE A 59 6.82 -7.05 23.41
N VAL A 60 6.80 -7.38 22.13
CA VAL A 60 5.75 -7.00 21.20
C VAL A 60 5.43 -8.21 20.34
N THR A 61 4.15 -8.42 20.08
CA THR A 61 3.72 -9.50 19.21
C THR A 61 4.08 -9.14 17.78
N CYS A 62 4.85 -10.00 17.13
CA CYS A 62 5.20 -9.84 15.73
C CYS A 62 3.92 -9.93 14.88
N PRO A 63 3.60 -8.90 14.08
CA PRO A 63 2.38 -8.90 13.28
C PRO A 63 2.44 -9.91 12.12
N ALA A 64 3.63 -10.35 11.71
CA ALA A 64 3.79 -11.33 10.65
C ALA A 64 3.63 -12.78 11.15
N CYS A 65 4.27 -13.15 12.27
CA CYS A 65 4.32 -14.54 12.74
C CYS A 65 3.74 -14.80 14.13
N GLY A 66 3.24 -13.76 14.83
CA GLY A 66 2.64 -13.87 16.15
C GLY A 66 3.62 -14.07 17.32
N LYS A 67 4.94 -14.16 17.07
CA LYS A 67 5.94 -14.37 18.14
C LYS A 67 6.09 -13.12 19.01
N ALA A 68 6.23 -13.27 20.32
CA ALA A 68 6.68 -12.19 21.19
C ALA A 68 8.17 -11.90 20.97
N VAL A 69 8.51 -10.67 20.59
CA VAL A 69 9.86 -10.24 20.22
C VAL A 69 10.19 -8.94 20.96
N PRO A 70 11.44 -8.72 21.40
CA PRO A 70 11.83 -7.42 21.94
C PRO A 70 11.51 -6.31 20.93
N ASP A 71 10.88 -5.22 21.36
CA ASP A 71 10.48 -4.12 20.46
C ASP A 71 11.66 -3.58 19.64
N SER A 72 12.83 -3.46 20.28
CA SER A 72 14.07 -3.02 19.65
C SER A 72 14.59 -3.95 18.55
N ALA A 73 14.15 -5.21 18.53
CA ALA A 73 14.57 -6.22 17.57
C ALA A 73 13.48 -6.57 16.56
N ILE A 74 12.32 -5.89 16.59
CA ILE A 74 11.18 -6.30 15.76
C ILE A 74 11.49 -6.28 14.26
N ASN A 75 12.26 -5.31 13.75
CA ASN A 75 12.65 -5.33 12.32
C ASN A 75 13.61 -6.45 12.01
N VAL A 76 14.62 -6.64 12.85
CA VAL A 76 15.61 -7.71 12.65
C VAL A 76 14.90 -9.07 12.66
N HIS A 77 13.90 -9.21 13.52
CA HIS A 77 13.02 -10.37 13.52
C HIS A 77 12.16 -10.45 12.26
N LEU A 78 11.48 -9.37 11.85
CA LEU A 78 10.67 -9.35 10.62
C LEU A 78 11.51 -9.67 9.37
N ASP A 79 12.79 -9.30 9.38
CA ASP A 79 13.79 -9.64 8.35
C ASP A 79 14.39 -11.05 8.52
N SER A 80 14.13 -11.73 9.64
CA SER A 80 14.65 -13.07 9.90
C SER A 80 13.88 -14.12 9.11
N GLN A 81 14.60 -15.07 8.52
CA GLN A 81 13.99 -16.20 7.81
C GLN A 81 13.04 -16.99 8.72
N ASP A 82 13.33 -17.07 10.01
CA ASP A 82 12.48 -17.74 11.00
C ASP A 82 11.10 -17.09 11.16
N CYS A 83 11.03 -15.75 11.16
CA CYS A 83 9.77 -15.03 11.23
C CYS A 83 8.94 -15.30 9.98
N LEU A 84 9.55 -15.18 8.80
CA LEU A 84 8.87 -15.33 7.53
C LEU A 84 8.39 -16.77 7.32
N ALA A 85 9.20 -17.78 7.66
CA ALA A 85 8.81 -19.18 7.59
C ALA A 85 7.64 -19.51 8.52
N ARG A 86 7.62 -18.93 9.73
CA ARG A 86 6.51 -19.09 10.69
C ARG A 86 5.25 -18.35 10.25
N ALA A 87 5.38 -17.16 9.67
CA ALA A 87 4.26 -16.41 9.12
C ALA A 87 3.53 -17.22 8.04
N VAL A 88 4.28 -17.86 7.13
CA VAL A 88 3.71 -18.74 6.08
C VAL A 88 3.01 -19.96 6.68
N ARG A 89 3.62 -20.64 7.68
CA ARG A 89 2.99 -21.78 8.36
C ARG A 89 1.69 -21.40 9.08
N GLY A 90 1.69 -20.27 9.79
CA GLY A 90 0.50 -19.78 10.49
C GLY A 90 -0.64 -19.38 9.55
N VAL A 91 -0.35 -18.96 8.31
CA VAL A 91 -1.37 -18.75 7.27
C VAL A 91 -1.90 -20.09 6.77
N LYS A 92 -1.03 -21.06 6.45
CA LYS A 92 -1.45 -22.40 5.99
C LYS A 92 -2.31 -23.14 7.01
N GLU A 93 -1.97 -23.05 8.30
CA GLU A 93 -2.74 -23.68 9.38
C GLU A 93 -4.12 -23.02 9.56
N LYS A 94 -4.23 -21.70 9.40
CA LYS A 94 -5.51 -20.98 9.46
C LYS A 94 -6.39 -21.22 8.24
N ASP A 95 -5.81 -21.26 7.04
CA ASP A 95 -6.52 -21.58 5.80
C ASP A 95 -7.00 -23.06 5.80
N ALA A 96 -6.23 -23.98 6.40
CA ALA A 96 -6.63 -25.38 6.58
C ALA A 96 -7.74 -25.56 7.63
N ALA A 97 -7.74 -24.76 8.72
CA ALA A 97 -8.78 -24.78 9.73
C ALA A 97 -10.11 -24.13 9.26
N ALA A 98 -10.09 -23.38 8.15
CA ALA A 98 -11.27 -22.71 7.60
C ALA A 98 -11.95 -23.48 6.46
N SER A 99 -11.51 -24.70 6.13
CA SER A 99 -12.19 -25.54 5.14
C SER A 99 -13.40 -26.24 5.77
N PRO A 100 -14.62 -26.13 5.19
CA PRO A 100 -15.79 -26.77 5.77
C PRO A 100 -15.73 -28.28 5.55
N SER A 101 -15.72 -29.04 6.64
CA SER A 101 -16.00 -30.48 6.62
C SER A 101 -17.42 -30.71 6.11
N ALA A 102 -17.53 -31.57 5.11
CA ALA A 102 -18.78 -32.04 4.53
C ALA A 102 -19.65 -32.82 5.54
N GLU A 103 -20.94 -32.87 5.20
CA GLU A 103 -22.03 -33.69 5.78
C GLU A 103 -22.60 -33.14 7.12
N GLN A 104 -23.91 -33.05 7.34
CA GLN A 104 -24.92 -34.07 7.07
C GLN A 104 -26.30 -33.49 6.76
N ASP A 105 -26.88 -34.10 5.73
CA ASP A 105 -28.23 -34.04 5.24
C ASP A 105 -29.22 -34.52 6.33
N THR A 106 -30.19 -33.69 6.71
CA THR A 106 -31.39 -34.16 7.43
C THR A 106 -32.63 -33.59 6.78
N ALA A 107 -33.23 -34.44 5.96
CA ALA A 107 -34.54 -34.27 5.36
C ALA A 107 -35.60 -33.92 6.42
N ARG A 108 -36.32 -32.81 6.21
CA ARG A 108 -37.60 -32.56 6.89
C ARG A 108 -38.71 -32.37 5.87
N ARG A 109 -39.45 -33.48 5.72
CA ARG A 109 -40.79 -33.67 5.14
C ARG A 109 -41.64 -32.42 5.02
N GLU A 110 -42.10 -32.17 3.80
CA GLU A 110 -43.30 -31.40 3.48
C GLU A 110 -44.57 -32.13 3.94
N ARG A 111 -45.60 -31.35 4.29
CA ARG A 111 -47.01 -31.76 4.16
C ARG A 111 -47.90 -30.53 3.88
N PRO A 112 -49.01 -30.69 3.14
CA PRO A 112 -49.64 -29.61 2.39
C PRO A 112 -50.98 -29.10 2.97
N LEU A 113 -51.38 -27.93 2.45
CA LEU A 113 -52.72 -27.39 2.19
C LEU A 113 -53.77 -27.34 3.32
N ALA A 114 -54.33 -26.13 3.51
CA ALA A 114 -55.78 -25.94 3.67
C ALA A 114 -56.17 -24.51 3.25
N ASP A 115 -57.28 -24.46 2.51
CA ASP A 115 -57.95 -23.35 1.85
C ASP A 115 -58.50 -22.27 2.80
N GLY A 116 -58.84 -21.11 2.21
CA GLY A 116 -60.02 -20.37 2.68
C GLY A 116 -60.01 -18.86 2.45
N HIS A 117 -60.88 -18.43 1.52
CA HIS A 117 -61.65 -17.17 1.52
C HIS A 117 -60.97 -15.85 1.07
N ASP A 118 -61.07 -15.62 -0.23
CA ASP A 118 -61.96 -14.62 -0.86
C ASP A 118 -62.52 -13.50 0.05
N THR A 119 -62.11 -12.25 -0.18
CA THR A 119 -63.05 -11.14 -0.42
C THR A 119 -62.36 -10.00 -1.17
N GLN A 120 -62.91 -9.70 -2.35
CA GLN A 120 -62.76 -8.43 -3.06
C GLN A 120 -62.98 -7.22 -2.14
N LEU A 121 -62.28 -6.10 -2.41
CA LEU A 121 -62.87 -4.76 -2.48
C LEU A 121 -61.82 -3.76 -3.00
N SER A 122 -62.12 -3.19 -4.16
CA SER A 122 -61.65 -1.91 -4.68
C SER A 122 -62.91 -1.13 -5.07
N PRO A 123 -62.91 0.19 -5.35
CA PRO A 123 -61.99 1.29 -5.03
C PRO A 123 -62.81 2.47 -4.36
N PRO A 124 -62.42 3.77 -4.42
CA PRO A 124 -62.59 4.54 -5.66
C PRO A 124 -61.48 5.58 -5.94
N MET A 125 -61.49 6.02 -7.20
CA MET A 125 -60.74 7.15 -7.73
C MET A 125 -61.24 8.49 -7.18
N ALA A 126 -60.33 9.46 -7.04
CA ALA A 126 -60.65 10.88 -7.08
C ALA A 126 -59.54 11.65 -7.82
N GLN A 127 -59.91 12.37 -8.87
CA GLN A 127 -59.11 13.39 -9.54
C GLN A 127 -59.47 14.78 -9.01
N ALA A 128 -58.45 15.63 -8.84
CA ALA A 128 -58.39 17.10 -8.90
C ALA A 128 -57.18 17.52 -8.04
N GLY A 129 -56.16 18.24 -8.48
CA GLY A 129 -56.15 19.44 -9.31
C GLY A 129 -55.98 20.66 -8.40
N ALA A 130 -54.75 21.02 -8.02
CA ALA A 130 -54.39 22.39 -7.55
C ALA A 130 -52.88 22.57 -7.27
N THR A 131 -52.29 23.50 -8.03
CA THR A 131 -51.33 24.54 -7.63
C THR A 131 -50.04 24.16 -6.91
N ALA A 132 -48.93 24.40 -7.62
CA ALA A 132 -47.58 24.51 -7.09
C ALA A 132 -47.42 25.69 -6.12
N ALA A 133 -46.77 25.43 -4.99
CA ALA A 133 -46.11 26.42 -4.14
C ALA A 133 -44.77 25.81 -3.65
N PRO A 134 -43.71 26.62 -3.44
CA PRO A 134 -42.34 26.12 -3.35
C PRO A 134 -42.07 25.46 -2.00
N ALA A 135 -41.48 24.26 -2.02
CA ALA A 135 -41.05 23.56 -0.83
C ALA A 135 -39.68 24.07 -0.34
N SER A 136 -39.59 24.35 0.96
CA SER A 136 -38.35 24.65 1.70
C SER A 136 -37.29 23.54 1.57
N PRO A 137 -35.99 23.87 1.58
CA PRO A 137 -34.93 22.87 1.46
C PRO A 137 -34.63 22.22 2.82
N GLY A 138 -34.54 20.89 2.89
CA GLY A 138 -33.95 20.27 4.09
C GLY A 138 -34.17 18.77 4.35
N ALA A 139 -35.19 18.12 3.79
CA ALA A 139 -35.48 16.71 4.09
C ALA A 139 -35.35 15.69 2.94
N PRO A 140 -35.60 16.02 1.64
CA PRO A 140 -35.55 15.00 0.58
C PRO A 140 -34.13 14.56 0.20
N ASP A 141 -33.09 15.26 0.65
CA ASP A 141 -31.71 14.96 0.27
C ASP A 141 -31.10 13.79 1.07
N ALA A 142 -31.45 13.61 2.34
CA ALA A 142 -30.86 12.55 3.17
C ALA A 142 -31.33 11.15 2.74
N LEU A 143 -32.63 10.99 2.44
CA LEU A 143 -33.17 9.72 1.94
C LEU A 143 -32.69 9.44 0.51
N ALA A 144 -32.61 10.47 -0.34
CA ALA A 144 -32.07 10.33 -1.68
C ALA A 144 -30.55 10.02 -1.66
N GLN A 145 -29.78 10.60 -0.74
CA GLN A 145 -28.40 10.21 -0.47
C GLN A 145 -28.33 8.76 -0.01
N LEU A 146 -29.12 8.36 0.99
CA LEU A 146 -29.13 6.99 1.51
C LEU A 146 -29.50 5.96 0.43
N MET A 147 -30.47 6.27 -0.43
CA MET A 147 -30.88 5.43 -1.56
C MET A 147 -29.83 5.38 -2.66
N ARG A 148 -29.16 6.51 -2.98
CA ARG A 148 -27.98 6.54 -3.87
C ARG A 148 -26.83 5.73 -3.27
N SER A 149 -26.55 5.84 -1.97
CA SER A 149 -25.58 5.02 -1.26
C SER A 149 -25.97 3.55 -1.27
N SER A 150 -27.27 3.21 -1.24
CA SER A 150 -27.76 1.81 -1.31
C SER A 150 -27.70 1.21 -2.70
N ALA A 151 -27.96 2.00 -3.74
CA ALA A 151 -27.82 1.57 -5.13
C ALA A 151 -26.34 1.48 -5.55
N LEU A 152 -25.47 2.39 -5.08
CA LEU A 152 -24.01 2.29 -5.26
C LEU A 152 -23.41 1.09 -4.49
N ARG A 153 -24.06 0.63 -3.41
CA ARG A 153 -23.62 -0.52 -2.59
C ARG A 153 -23.67 -1.86 -3.35
N SER A 154 -24.54 -2.01 -4.36
CA SER A 154 -24.62 -3.24 -5.17
C SER A 154 -23.58 -3.31 -6.29
N ASP A 155 -22.91 -2.20 -6.62
CA ASP A 155 -21.96 -2.10 -7.74
C ASP A 155 -20.49 -2.11 -7.29
N LEU A 156 -20.22 -2.12 -5.98
CA LEU A 156 -18.85 -2.22 -5.46
C LEU A 156 -18.32 -3.63 -5.71
N GLY A 157 -17.12 -3.73 -6.29
CA GLY A 157 -16.48 -5.03 -6.49
C GLY A 157 -16.25 -5.75 -5.16
N ALA A 158 -16.41 -7.07 -5.16
CA ALA A 158 -16.06 -7.89 -4.01
C ALA A 158 -14.53 -7.88 -3.79
N ALA A 159 -14.09 -7.93 -2.53
CA ALA A 159 -12.68 -8.07 -2.22
C ALA A 159 -12.17 -9.48 -2.61
N VAL A 160 -11.18 -9.52 -3.49
CA VAL A 160 -10.54 -10.75 -3.98
C VAL A 160 -9.16 -10.90 -3.35
N LYS A 161 -8.91 -12.01 -2.65
CA LYS A 161 -7.59 -12.36 -2.10
C LYS A 161 -6.65 -12.74 -3.25
N HIS A 162 -5.44 -12.21 -3.25
CA HIS A 162 -4.43 -12.62 -4.24
C HIS A 162 -3.94 -14.05 -3.94
N PRO A 163 -3.88 -14.96 -4.93
CA PRO A 163 -3.53 -16.36 -4.69
C PRO A 163 -2.11 -16.56 -4.16
N GLU A 164 -1.15 -15.75 -4.64
CA GLU A 164 0.28 -15.89 -4.31
C GLU A 164 0.79 -14.91 -3.25
N LEU A 165 -0.02 -13.93 -2.85
CA LEU A 165 0.39 -12.87 -1.92
C LEU A 165 -0.50 -12.89 -0.67
N PRO A 166 -0.15 -13.70 0.35
CA PRO A 166 -0.93 -13.74 1.58
C PRO A 166 -1.07 -12.37 2.24
N GLY A 167 -2.33 -11.97 2.47
CA GLY A 167 -2.69 -10.66 3.03
C GLY A 167 -2.80 -9.54 2.00
N HIS A 168 -2.73 -9.86 0.71
CA HIS A 168 -3.04 -8.93 -0.38
C HIS A 168 -4.47 -9.15 -0.88
N TYR A 169 -5.21 -8.06 -1.04
CA TYR A 169 -6.57 -8.07 -1.57
C TYR A 169 -6.73 -6.97 -2.63
N LEU A 170 -7.57 -7.24 -3.63
CA LEU A 170 -8.01 -6.28 -4.64
C LEU A 170 -9.52 -6.10 -4.55
N VAL A 171 -9.95 -4.84 -4.59
CA VAL A 171 -11.36 -4.46 -4.73
C VAL A 171 -11.47 -3.64 -6.00
N HIS A 172 -11.96 -4.26 -7.08
CA HIS A 172 -12.20 -3.56 -8.34
C HIS A 172 -13.41 -2.64 -8.22
N ASP A 173 -13.44 -1.57 -9.02
CA ASP A 173 -14.52 -0.57 -9.03
C ASP A 173 -14.93 -0.09 -7.62
N PHE A 174 -13.93 0.09 -6.75
CA PHE A 174 -14.11 0.58 -5.37
C PHE A 174 -14.69 2.00 -5.31
N VAL A 175 -14.40 2.78 -6.35
CA VAL A 175 -15.06 4.05 -6.64
C VAL A 175 -15.69 3.97 -8.02
N SER A 176 -16.80 4.67 -8.22
CA SER A 176 -17.41 4.82 -9.54
C SER A 176 -16.58 5.75 -10.44
N GLU A 177 -16.90 5.79 -11.72
CA GLU A 177 -16.25 6.71 -12.66
C GLU A 177 -16.49 8.18 -12.32
N ALA A 178 -17.70 8.52 -11.86
CA ALA A 178 -18.05 9.85 -11.41
C ALA A 178 -17.21 10.26 -10.19
N GLU A 179 -17.10 9.37 -9.20
CA GLU A 179 -16.29 9.62 -8.00
C GLU A 179 -14.80 9.74 -8.32
N GLN A 180 -14.27 8.89 -9.20
CA GLN A 180 -12.89 9.04 -9.67
C GLN A 180 -12.68 10.41 -10.32
N ARG A 181 -13.58 10.85 -11.19
CA ARG A 181 -13.49 12.17 -11.83
C ARG A 181 -13.50 13.28 -10.80
N ASP A 182 -14.38 13.21 -9.81
CA ASP A 182 -14.52 14.24 -8.78
C ASP A 182 -13.28 14.28 -7.86
N ILE A 183 -12.73 13.12 -7.49
CA ILE A 183 -11.47 13.01 -6.73
C ILE A 183 -10.30 13.62 -7.54
N LEU A 184 -10.16 13.26 -8.82
CA LEU A 184 -9.09 13.78 -9.67
C LEU A 184 -9.20 15.30 -9.86
N ALA A 185 -10.40 15.81 -10.11
CA ALA A 185 -10.65 17.24 -10.22
C ALA A 185 -10.28 17.99 -8.92
N ALA A 186 -10.63 17.43 -7.76
CA ALA A 186 -10.27 18.01 -6.47
C ALA A 186 -8.75 18.00 -6.23
N LEU A 187 -8.06 16.93 -6.58
CA LEU A 187 -6.60 16.83 -6.49
C LEU A 187 -5.90 17.88 -7.39
N ASP A 188 -6.38 18.02 -8.63
CA ASP A 188 -5.79 18.93 -9.61
C ASP A 188 -6.07 20.41 -9.29
N ALA A 189 -7.23 20.70 -8.69
CA ALA A 189 -7.58 22.03 -8.22
C ALA A 189 -6.95 22.39 -6.85
N SER A 190 -6.41 21.42 -6.12
CA SER A 190 -5.88 21.63 -4.78
C SER A 190 -4.69 22.59 -4.78
N LYS A 191 -4.78 23.65 -3.97
CA LYS A 191 -3.70 24.62 -3.73
C LYS A 191 -2.97 24.38 -2.41
N ALA A 192 -3.55 23.59 -1.51
CA ALA A 192 -3.07 23.37 -0.15
C ALA A 192 -3.43 21.94 0.33
N PRO A 193 -2.56 20.95 0.08
CA PRO A 193 -1.27 21.04 -0.61
C PRO A 193 -1.43 21.14 -2.13
N ALA A 194 -0.61 21.96 -2.77
CA ALA A 194 -0.36 21.85 -4.20
C ALA A 194 0.55 20.64 -4.49
N TRP A 195 0.48 20.13 -5.73
CA TRP A 195 1.43 19.13 -6.21
C TRP A 195 2.86 19.67 -6.14
N HIS A 196 3.77 18.87 -5.59
CA HIS A 196 5.21 19.17 -5.55
C HIS A 196 6.01 17.93 -5.92
N GLU A 197 7.19 18.10 -6.49
CA GLU A 197 8.09 16.98 -6.79
C GLU A 197 8.51 16.26 -5.51
N HIS A 198 8.60 14.94 -5.61
CA HIS A 198 8.95 14.04 -4.53
C HIS A 198 9.73 12.86 -5.11
N ASP A 199 10.86 12.50 -4.50
CA ASP A 199 11.78 11.49 -5.03
C ASP A 199 12.21 10.43 -4.00
N PHE A 200 11.72 10.49 -2.76
CA PHE A 200 12.21 9.64 -1.66
C PHE A 200 12.17 8.13 -1.98
N ASN A 201 11.09 7.65 -2.60
CA ASN A 201 10.95 6.27 -3.09
C ASN A 201 10.83 6.23 -4.63
N GLY A 202 11.54 7.13 -5.31
CA GLY A 202 11.43 7.33 -6.75
C GLY A 202 10.61 8.58 -7.11
N PRO A 203 10.87 9.16 -8.30
CA PRO A 203 10.28 10.43 -8.73
C PRO A 203 8.77 10.30 -9.01
N ALA A 204 8.00 11.22 -8.41
CA ALA A 204 6.59 11.48 -8.65
C ALA A 204 6.23 12.90 -8.20
N PHE A 205 5.02 13.38 -8.49
CA PHE A 205 4.45 14.49 -7.73
C PHE A 205 3.71 13.96 -6.50
N ARG A 206 3.65 14.75 -5.42
CA ARG A 206 3.04 14.36 -4.16
C ARG A 206 2.06 15.41 -3.63
N GLN A 207 0.99 14.93 -3.01
CA GLN A 207 0.12 15.65 -2.08
C GLN A 207 -0.11 14.75 -0.86
N ALA A 208 -0.22 15.34 0.33
CA ALA A 208 -0.42 14.55 1.55
C ALA A 208 -1.22 15.30 2.61
N TRP A 209 -2.02 14.53 3.34
CA TRP A 209 -2.95 15.00 4.36
C TRP A 209 -2.92 14.09 5.59
N GLY A 210 -3.44 14.62 6.68
CA GLY A 210 -3.41 13.95 7.96
C GLY A 210 -2.04 14.05 8.62
N VAL A 211 -1.79 13.15 9.55
CA VAL A 211 -0.55 13.14 10.35
C VAL A 211 0.69 12.98 9.47
N GLN A 212 1.84 13.45 9.95
CA GLN A 212 3.08 13.45 9.18
C GLN A 212 4.12 12.55 9.84
N PRO A 213 4.42 11.37 9.29
CA PRO A 213 5.51 10.53 9.77
C PRO A 213 6.88 11.19 9.51
N ASP A 214 7.65 11.42 10.57
CA ASP A 214 9.05 11.80 10.49
C ASP A 214 9.90 10.54 10.61
N LEU A 215 10.23 9.94 9.45
CA LEU A 215 10.94 8.67 9.37
C LEU A 215 12.31 8.72 10.05
N LYS A 216 12.97 9.88 10.01
CA LYS A 216 14.31 10.09 10.59
C LYS A 216 14.24 10.22 12.11
N ALA A 217 13.31 11.04 12.62
CA ALA A 217 13.15 11.24 14.05
C ALA A 217 12.33 10.13 14.74
N ARG A 218 11.72 9.21 13.98
CA ARG A 218 10.85 8.13 14.46
C ARG A 218 9.65 8.65 15.27
N VAL A 219 9.05 9.73 14.80
CA VAL A 219 7.87 10.35 15.44
C VAL A 219 6.77 10.65 14.42
N ILE A 220 5.56 10.84 14.92
CA ILE A 220 4.40 11.31 14.18
C ILE A 220 4.17 12.76 14.57
N ARG A 221 4.16 13.64 13.57
CA ARG A 221 3.85 15.05 13.74
C ARG A 221 2.37 15.31 13.44
N PRO A 222 1.78 16.37 14.01
CA PRO A 222 0.42 16.76 13.70
C PRO A 222 0.22 17.08 12.22
N ALA A 223 -1.04 17.07 11.80
CA ALA A 223 -1.40 17.31 10.42
C ALA A 223 -1.11 18.77 10.03
N ARG A 224 -0.37 18.98 8.95
CA ARG A 224 -0.26 20.30 8.30
C ARG A 224 -1.51 20.61 7.48
N TYR A 225 -2.06 19.59 6.83
CA TYR A 225 -3.30 19.66 6.07
C TYR A 225 -4.23 18.56 6.60
N PRO A 226 -5.48 18.88 6.99
CA PRO A 226 -6.42 17.87 7.47
C PRO A 226 -6.81 16.90 6.34
N MET A 227 -7.35 15.74 6.71
CA MET A 227 -7.93 14.81 5.74
C MET A 227 -9.05 15.52 4.95
N PRO A 228 -9.02 15.56 3.61
CA PRO A 228 -9.98 16.33 2.83
C PRO A 228 -11.30 15.58 2.63
N ASP A 229 -12.39 16.34 2.52
CA ASP A 229 -13.75 15.79 2.42
C ASP A 229 -14.00 14.97 1.16
N PHE A 230 -13.33 15.27 0.05
CA PHE A 230 -13.48 14.48 -1.18
C PHE A 230 -12.98 13.03 -1.03
N LEU A 231 -12.20 12.72 0.01
CA LEU A 231 -11.79 11.34 0.32
C LEU A 231 -12.79 10.62 1.22
N ARG A 232 -13.82 11.30 1.76
CA ARG A 232 -14.84 10.72 2.64
C ARG A 232 -15.49 9.47 2.04
N VAL A 233 -15.77 9.50 0.74
CA VAL A 233 -16.32 8.36 -0.01
C VAL A 233 -15.49 7.08 0.13
N CYS A 234 -14.16 7.21 0.23
CA CYS A 234 -13.27 6.06 0.45
C CYS A 234 -13.31 5.62 1.91
N LEU A 235 -13.24 6.59 2.84
CA LEU A 235 -13.17 6.33 4.28
C LEU A 235 -14.41 5.59 4.80
N ASP A 236 -15.59 5.97 4.30
CA ASP A 236 -16.85 5.40 4.75
C ASP A 236 -17.05 3.96 4.20
N ARG A 237 -16.47 3.64 3.04
CA ARG A 237 -16.59 2.32 2.40
C ARG A 237 -15.65 1.25 2.92
N PHE A 238 -14.53 1.63 3.55
CA PHE A 238 -13.50 0.64 3.93
C PHE A 238 -14.06 -0.51 4.77
N ALA A 239 -14.85 -0.18 5.79
CA ALA A 239 -15.43 -1.18 6.69
C ALA A 239 -16.44 -2.11 5.98
N GLU A 240 -17.02 -1.68 4.86
CA GLU A 240 -18.03 -2.43 4.12
C GLU A 240 -17.39 -3.43 3.14
N VAL A 241 -16.36 -3.03 2.40
CA VAL A 241 -15.81 -3.84 1.29
C VAL A 241 -14.92 -5.00 1.75
N LEU A 242 -14.29 -4.88 2.92
CA LEU A 242 -13.50 -5.96 3.51
C LEU A 242 -13.56 -5.90 5.05
N PRO A 243 -14.72 -6.23 5.66
CA PRO A 243 -14.96 -6.02 7.08
C PRO A 243 -13.93 -6.72 8.00
N SER A 244 -13.42 -7.87 7.58
CA SER A 244 -12.44 -8.67 8.33
C SER A 244 -11.07 -8.00 8.48
N VAL A 245 -10.69 -7.10 7.57
CA VAL A 245 -9.38 -6.41 7.58
C VAL A 245 -9.56 -4.92 7.82
N LEU A 246 -10.54 -4.31 7.15
CA LEU A 246 -10.78 -2.87 7.13
C LEU A 246 -11.84 -2.41 8.12
N GLY A 247 -12.57 -3.31 8.80
CA GLY A 247 -13.66 -2.94 9.72
C GLY A 247 -13.24 -2.02 10.88
N ARG A 248 -11.97 -2.03 11.26
CA ARG A 248 -11.39 -1.12 12.28
C ARG A 248 -10.41 -0.11 11.71
N PHE A 249 -10.17 -0.13 10.40
CA PHE A 249 -9.20 0.72 9.74
C PHE A 249 -9.71 2.16 9.66
N LYS A 250 -9.06 3.06 10.40
CA LYS A 250 -9.32 4.49 10.51
C LYS A 250 -8.07 5.27 10.14
N PRO A 251 -7.77 5.44 8.84
CA PRO A 251 -6.53 6.05 8.41
C PRO A 251 -6.40 7.48 8.93
N SER A 252 -5.22 7.79 9.44
CA SER A 252 -4.85 9.10 9.96
C SER A 252 -3.95 9.87 8.98
N GLU A 253 -3.50 9.21 7.91
CA GLU A 253 -2.68 9.77 6.83
C GLU A 253 -3.25 9.34 5.47
N ALA A 254 -3.23 10.24 4.51
CA ALA A 254 -3.40 9.94 3.09
C ALA A 254 -2.28 10.58 2.27
N ASN A 255 -1.67 9.81 1.38
CA ASN A 255 -0.61 10.26 0.49
C ASN A 255 -0.99 10.00 -0.96
N ALA A 256 -1.22 11.05 -1.73
CA ALA A 256 -1.45 10.97 -3.16
C ALA A 256 -0.13 11.14 -3.93
N LEU A 257 0.09 10.28 -4.92
CA LEU A 257 1.21 10.35 -5.85
C LEU A 257 0.69 10.43 -7.28
N ASP A 258 1.16 11.41 -8.05
CA ASP A 258 0.84 11.60 -9.47
C ASP A 258 2.06 11.28 -10.34
N TYR A 259 1.91 10.22 -11.14
CA TYR A 259 2.93 9.64 -11.99
C TYR A 259 2.70 10.05 -13.44
N HIS A 260 3.75 10.52 -14.10
CA HIS A 260 3.77 10.87 -15.51
C HIS A 260 4.83 10.02 -16.21
N ARG A 261 4.39 9.12 -17.10
CA ARG A 261 5.29 8.15 -17.74
C ARG A 261 6.44 8.83 -18.48
N TRP A 262 6.14 9.87 -19.25
CA TRP A 262 7.11 10.64 -20.03
C TRP A 262 8.16 11.39 -19.19
N ARG A 263 7.90 11.61 -17.90
CA ARG A 263 8.87 12.20 -16.95
C ARG A 263 9.82 11.17 -16.32
N GLY A 264 9.67 9.88 -16.65
CA GLY A 264 10.45 8.83 -15.99
C GLY A 264 10.00 8.55 -14.56
N HIS A 265 8.77 8.96 -14.18
CA HIS A 265 8.22 8.70 -12.86
C HIS A 265 8.15 7.18 -12.60
N ARG A 266 8.39 6.78 -11.35
CA ARG A 266 8.42 5.37 -10.93
C ARG A 266 8.34 5.28 -9.40
N LEU A 267 8.09 4.08 -8.91
CA LEU A 267 8.19 3.73 -7.49
C LEU A 267 9.33 2.71 -7.33
N ASP A 268 10.42 3.16 -6.73
CA ASP A 268 11.58 2.32 -6.44
C ASP A 268 11.23 1.28 -5.36
N ALA A 269 11.87 0.11 -5.42
CA ALA A 269 11.56 -1.01 -4.53
C ALA A 269 11.82 -0.66 -3.06
N HIS A 270 10.79 -0.73 -2.23
CA HIS A 270 10.89 -0.38 -0.81
C HIS A 270 9.87 -1.15 0.04
N PHE A 271 10.03 -1.03 1.35
CA PHE A 271 8.97 -1.32 2.30
C PHE A 271 8.38 0.00 2.80
N ASP A 272 7.07 0.05 3.00
CA ASP A 272 6.48 1.07 3.86
C ASP A 272 7.07 1.00 5.27
N ASP A 273 7.01 2.09 6.03
CA ASP A 273 7.59 2.13 7.37
C ASP A 273 6.90 1.18 8.35
N ARG A 274 7.62 0.16 8.83
CA ARG A 274 7.05 -0.95 9.61
C ARG A 274 6.72 -0.61 11.07
N HIS A 275 6.92 0.62 11.53
CA HIS A 275 6.53 1.00 12.90
C HIS A 275 5.73 2.28 13.02
N LEU A 276 5.95 3.26 12.14
CA LEU A 276 5.19 4.50 12.12
C LEU A 276 3.82 4.28 11.50
N ASN A 277 3.72 3.32 10.57
CA ASN A 277 2.47 2.92 9.94
C ASN A 277 1.92 1.66 10.62
N GLY A 278 0.59 1.56 10.68
CA GLY A 278 -0.12 0.39 11.18
C GLY A 278 -0.05 -0.83 10.27
N ASP A 279 -0.89 -1.81 10.59
CA ASP A 279 -0.83 -3.16 10.01
C ASP A 279 -1.53 -3.29 8.65
N VAL A 280 -2.23 -2.23 8.25
CA VAL A 280 -2.99 -2.17 7.00
C VAL A 280 -2.53 -0.97 6.19
N LEU A 281 -2.32 -1.21 4.89
CA LEU A 281 -2.13 -0.19 3.87
C LEU A 281 -3.25 -0.36 2.84
N ALA A 282 -3.94 0.71 2.50
CA ALA A 282 -4.98 0.71 1.48
C ALA A 282 -4.59 1.72 0.40
N THR A 283 -4.42 1.27 -0.85
CA THR A 283 -3.99 2.11 -1.97
C THR A 283 -5.04 2.10 -3.08
N LEU A 284 -5.66 3.26 -3.31
CA LEU A 284 -6.57 3.48 -4.42
C LEU A 284 -5.77 3.87 -5.66
N SER A 285 -5.99 3.20 -6.79
CA SER A 285 -5.44 3.57 -8.10
C SER A 285 -6.48 4.36 -8.91
N LEU A 286 -6.06 5.42 -9.60
CA LEU A 286 -6.91 6.33 -10.36
C LEU A 286 -6.21 6.72 -11.67
N ALA A 287 -6.98 7.20 -12.64
CA ALA A 287 -6.56 7.73 -13.94
C ALA A 287 -5.87 6.75 -14.92
N GLY A 288 -4.98 5.89 -14.44
CA GLY A 288 -4.21 4.98 -15.31
C GLY A 288 -3.84 3.67 -14.63
N THR A 289 -3.69 2.63 -15.45
CA THR A 289 -3.28 1.30 -15.00
C THR A 289 -1.77 1.28 -14.72
N ALA A 290 -1.35 0.54 -13.69
CA ALA A 290 0.04 0.15 -13.54
C ALA A 290 0.18 -1.29 -13.08
N VAL A 291 1.38 -1.85 -13.26
CA VAL A 291 1.75 -3.15 -12.68
C VAL A 291 2.69 -2.92 -11.50
N MET A 292 2.27 -3.35 -10.31
CA MET A 292 3.11 -3.33 -9.12
C MET A 292 3.80 -4.68 -8.96
N THR A 293 5.12 -4.65 -8.84
CA THR A 293 5.94 -5.84 -8.61
C THR A 293 6.23 -6.00 -7.12
N TYR A 294 5.95 -7.17 -6.58
CA TYR A 294 6.21 -7.57 -5.21
C TYR A 294 7.35 -8.57 -5.17
N CYS A 295 8.41 -8.27 -4.41
CA CYS A 295 9.53 -9.19 -4.23
C CYS A 295 9.61 -9.59 -2.76
N LYS A 296 9.56 -10.90 -2.49
CA LYS A 296 9.69 -11.43 -1.13
C LYS A 296 11.08 -11.11 -0.59
N ALA A 297 11.17 -10.74 0.67
CA ALA A 297 12.43 -10.47 1.36
C ALA A 297 13.25 -11.75 1.55
N HIS A 298 13.89 -12.22 0.49
CA HIS A 298 14.99 -13.17 0.50
C HIS A 298 16.05 -12.65 -0.49
N ASP A 299 16.91 -11.79 0.03
CA ASP A 299 18.35 -11.75 -0.21
C ASP A 299 18.86 -10.32 -0.12
N ARG A 300 19.89 -10.12 0.72
CA ARG A 300 20.71 -8.91 0.70
C ARG A 300 21.57 -8.80 -0.57
N GLN A 301 21.35 -9.69 -1.54
CA GLN A 301 21.96 -9.75 -2.86
C GLN A 301 20.85 -10.14 -3.84
N ARG A 302 20.49 -9.33 -4.83
CA ARG A 302 19.57 -9.79 -5.89
C ARG A 302 20.10 -11.10 -6.49
N VAL A 303 19.50 -12.24 -6.14
CA VAL A 303 19.81 -13.51 -6.78
C VAL A 303 18.94 -13.60 -8.04
N PRO A 304 19.54 -13.82 -9.22
CA PRO A 304 18.77 -14.07 -10.43
C PRO A 304 17.80 -15.25 -10.21
N GLY A 305 16.51 -15.04 -10.47
CA GLY A 305 15.46 -16.06 -10.25
C GLY A 305 14.60 -15.84 -8.99
N GLN A 306 14.78 -14.74 -8.25
CA GLN A 306 13.90 -14.37 -7.14
C GLN A 306 12.43 -14.27 -7.63
N GLU A 307 11.54 -15.08 -7.06
CA GLU A 307 10.10 -15.05 -7.36
C GLU A 307 9.54 -13.66 -7.07
N SER A 308 9.16 -12.95 -8.13
CA SER A 308 8.46 -11.67 -8.05
C SER A 308 7.02 -11.87 -8.52
N VAL A 309 6.07 -11.43 -7.71
CA VAL A 309 4.66 -11.45 -8.10
C VAL A 309 4.29 -10.11 -8.69
N ARG A 310 3.67 -10.10 -9.86
CA ARG A 310 3.27 -8.88 -10.58
C ARG A 310 1.76 -8.75 -10.50
N VAL A 311 1.29 -7.61 -10.00
CA VAL A 311 -0.12 -7.34 -9.76
C VAL A 311 -0.54 -6.13 -10.58
N GLU A 312 -1.52 -6.31 -11.46
CA GLU A 312 -2.12 -5.20 -12.19
C GLU A 312 -3.03 -4.38 -11.26
N LEU A 313 -2.95 -3.06 -11.38
CA LEU A 313 -3.71 -2.09 -10.62
C LEU A 313 -4.43 -1.14 -11.60
N PRO A 314 -5.59 -1.55 -12.14
CA PRO A 314 -6.41 -0.69 -12.98
C PRO A 314 -6.93 0.53 -12.20
N PRO A 315 -7.40 1.59 -12.90
CA PRO A 315 -8.13 2.68 -12.28
C PRO A 315 -9.30 2.16 -11.43
N ARG A 316 -9.66 2.93 -10.40
CA ARG A 316 -10.74 2.65 -9.43
C ARG A 316 -10.54 1.39 -8.58
N THR A 317 -9.38 0.74 -8.67
CA THR A 317 -9.08 -0.45 -7.87
C THR A 317 -8.45 -0.05 -6.53
N LEU A 318 -8.97 -0.58 -5.43
CA LEU A 318 -8.35 -0.52 -4.11
C LEU A 318 -7.50 -1.77 -3.88
N ALA A 319 -6.20 -1.59 -3.69
CA ALA A 319 -5.29 -2.64 -3.24
C ALA A 319 -5.10 -2.54 -1.72
N VAL A 320 -5.38 -3.61 -0.99
CA VAL A 320 -5.21 -3.70 0.46
C VAL A 320 -4.05 -4.65 0.76
N GLN A 321 -3.10 -4.19 1.56
CA GLN A 321 -1.95 -4.96 2.02
C GLN A 321 -1.97 -5.06 3.54
N THR A 322 -1.97 -6.29 4.06
CA THR A 322 -1.85 -6.57 5.49
C THR A 322 -1.02 -7.84 5.73
N GLY A 323 -0.58 -8.08 6.96
CA GLY A 323 0.15 -9.29 7.32
C GLY A 323 1.41 -9.53 6.46
N LEU A 324 1.55 -10.72 5.89
CA LEU A 324 2.80 -11.14 5.26
C LEU A 324 3.20 -10.27 4.06
N VAL A 325 2.27 -9.91 3.16
CA VAL A 325 2.60 -9.03 2.03
C VAL A 325 3.10 -7.67 2.49
N ARG A 326 2.52 -7.12 3.57
CA ARG A 326 2.92 -5.84 4.15
C ARG A 326 4.38 -5.91 4.62
N TYR A 327 4.71 -6.89 5.46
CA TYR A 327 5.99 -6.89 6.18
C TYR A 327 7.11 -7.62 5.46
N GLY A 328 6.76 -8.62 4.65
CA GLY A 328 7.69 -9.55 4.04
C GLY A 328 8.00 -9.31 2.57
N TYR A 329 7.37 -8.32 1.93
CA TYR A 329 7.59 -8.00 0.51
C TYR A 329 7.96 -6.54 0.31
N THR A 330 9.00 -6.30 -0.50
CA THR A 330 9.14 -4.98 -1.12
C THR A 330 8.12 -4.85 -2.25
N HIS A 331 7.75 -3.62 -2.57
CA HIS A 331 6.93 -3.35 -3.73
C HIS A 331 7.52 -2.21 -4.55
N ALA A 332 7.31 -2.26 -5.87
CA ALA A 332 7.84 -1.31 -6.84
C ALA A 332 6.90 -1.15 -8.04
N ILE A 333 7.00 -0.03 -8.74
CA ILE A 333 6.39 0.18 -10.05
C ILE A 333 7.48 0.76 -10.94
N ALA A 334 7.97 -0.02 -11.91
CA ALA A 334 8.91 0.51 -12.90
C ALA A 334 8.22 1.53 -13.80
N ASN A 335 8.98 2.46 -14.40
CA ASN A 335 8.39 3.42 -15.35
C ASN A 335 7.72 2.72 -16.54
N ALA A 336 8.30 1.61 -17.02
CA ALA A 336 7.70 0.78 -18.07
C ALA A 336 6.39 0.10 -17.65
N ASP A 337 6.17 -0.06 -16.34
CA ASP A 337 4.97 -0.66 -15.76
C ASP A 337 3.87 0.39 -15.46
N LEU A 338 4.10 1.67 -15.80
CA LEU A 338 3.04 2.66 -15.95
C LEU A 338 2.42 2.48 -17.34
N LEU A 339 1.24 1.88 -17.40
CA LEU A 339 0.58 1.49 -18.66
C LEU A 339 -0.27 2.62 -19.27
N SER A 340 -0.25 3.79 -18.64
CA SER A 340 -0.93 5.00 -19.09
C SER A 340 0.00 6.21 -18.90
N ASP A 341 -0.23 7.29 -19.65
CA ASP A 341 0.60 8.49 -19.57
C ASP A 341 0.57 9.14 -18.18
N ARG A 342 -0.61 9.14 -17.55
CA ARG A 342 -0.84 9.60 -16.19
C ARG A 342 -1.41 8.47 -15.34
N ARG A 343 -0.89 8.31 -14.12
CA ARG A 343 -1.50 7.49 -13.07
C ARG A 343 -1.47 8.23 -11.76
N VAL A 344 -2.58 8.24 -11.04
CA VAL A 344 -2.65 8.76 -9.68
C VAL A 344 -2.88 7.59 -8.73
N SER A 345 -2.26 7.62 -7.55
CA SER A 345 -2.61 6.71 -6.47
C SER A 345 -2.70 7.41 -5.14
N ILE A 346 -3.64 7.00 -4.30
CA ILE A 346 -3.83 7.52 -2.94
C ILE A 346 -3.65 6.37 -1.97
N THR A 347 -2.61 6.44 -1.14
CA THR A 347 -2.37 5.44 -0.08
C THR A 347 -2.77 5.98 1.28
N PHE A 348 -3.67 5.27 1.92
CA PHE A 348 -4.19 5.51 3.26
C PHE A 348 -3.43 4.67 4.28
N ARG A 349 -3.09 5.26 5.42
CA ARG A 349 -2.35 4.61 6.51
C ARG A 349 -2.90 5.01 7.86
N GLU A 350 -2.83 4.08 8.79
CA GLU A 350 -3.00 4.35 10.21
C GLU A 350 -1.66 4.63 10.87
N THR A 351 -1.68 5.44 11.92
CA THR A 351 -0.55 5.55 12.82
C THR A 351 -0.33 4.23 13.55
N GLY A 352 0.89 3.71 13.49
CA GLY A 352 1.28 2.51 14.22
C GLY A 352 1.11 2.67 15.73
N PRO A 353 0.71 1.61 16.47
CA PRO A 353 0.33 1.70 17.87
C PRO A 353 1.47 2.15 18.81
N LYS A 354 2.73 2.05 18.36
CA LYS A 354 3.91 2.45 19.13
C LYS A 354 4.59 3.71 18.62
N ALA A 355 3.99 4.38 17.63
CA ALA A 355 4.54 5.57 17.05
C ALA A 355 4.47 6.71 18.08
N LYS A 356 5.61 7.29 18.44
CA LYS A 356 5.67 8.42 19.35
C LYS A 356 5.06 9.63 18.66
N ARG A 357 4.15 10.33 19.34
CA ARG A 357 3.54 11.56 18.83
C ARG A 357 4.29 12.76 19.41
N VAL A 358 4.55 13.74 18.58
CA VAL A 358 4.94 15.07 19.04
C VAL A 358 3.65 15.85 19.25
N GLU A 359 3.33 16.18 20.49
CA GLU A 359 2.28 17.15 20.81
C GLU A 359 2.82 18.56 20.52
N LEU A 360 1.95 19.43 20.03
CA LEU A 360 2.28 20.82 19.69
C LEU A 360 2.33 21.69 20.95
#